data_AF-A0A1I4ZDK0-F1
#
_entry.id   AF-A0A1I4ZDK0-F1
#
_cell.length_a   1.000
_cell.length_b   1.000
_cell.length_c   1.000
_cell.angle_alpha   90.00
_cell.angle_beta   90.00
_cell.angle_gamma   90.00
#
_symmetry.space_group_name_H-M   'P 1'
#
loop_
_entity.id
_entity.type
_entity.pdbx_description
1 polymer ?
#
loop_
_entity_poly.entity_id
_entity_poly.type
_entity_poly.pdbx_seq_one_letter_code
_entity_poly.pdbx_strand_id
1 'polypeptide(L)'
;MTPHQANLLEKEDWRFHAIDATGTGLGILATTEMLAKRHLSFGLPSAPALYLSLARNAHARRVAIDVDMCFVSHPKPQGTWPEDHRVLFDFFELFIAEVIFSFTAIEAFANESIPANFIYLWKNAKEVKQLSRADIERFVQLDEKLKRVLPMAHNIKSPAGTKAWQGFKELKTIRDRVIHMKSVDRRASGPEHQTLWGLMLEQKQQDFAEVAYRLIGGYPALVGERRWYRSCP
;
A
#
# COMPACT_ATOMS: atom_id res chain seq x y z
N MET A 1 0.21 21.67 -22.33
CA MET A 1 1.61 21.34 -21.99
C MET A 1 2.45 21.42 -23.25
N THR A 2 3.61 22.09 -23.24
CA THR A 2 4.51 22.10 -24.42
C THR A 2 5.27 20.76 -24.54
N PRO A 3 5.73 20.38 -25.74
CA PRO A 3 6.54 19.16 -25.93
C PRO A 3 7.81 19.15 -25.08
N HIS A 4 8.44 20.30 -24.87
CA HIS A 4 9.63 20.43 -24.03
C HIS A 4 9.33 20.15 -22.54
N GLN A 5 8.24 20.71 -22.02
CA GLN A 5 7.79 20.45 -20.66
C GLN A 5 7.42 18.96 -20.46
N ALA A 6 6.77 18.34 -21.43
CA ALA A 6 6.48 16.90 -21.41
C ALA A 6 7.75 16.05 -21.26
N ASN A 7 8.79 16.36 -22.06
CA ASN A 7 10.08 15.67 -22.04
C ASN A 7 10.80 15.84 -20.70
N LEU A 8 10.78 17.04 -20.11
CA LEU A 8 11.36 17.27 -18.78
C LEU A 8 10.66 16.44 -17.70
N LEU A 9 9.33 16.40 -17.70
CA LEU A 9 8.57 15.61 -16.75
C LEU A 9 8.78 14.09 -16.95
N GLU A 10 8.94 13.62 -18.18
CA GLU A 10 9.25 12.21 -18.46
C GLU A 10 10.60 11.78 -17.88
N LYS A 11 11.60 12.66 -17.91
CA LYS A 11 12.95 12.41 -17.37
C LYS A 11 13.02 12.40 -15.84
N GLU A 12 12.07 13.02 -15.16
CA GLU A 12 12.04 13.10 -13.70
C GLU A 12 11.70 11.75 -13.04
N ASP A 13 12.00 11.58 -11.75
CA ASP A 13 11.62 10.36 -11.02
C ASP A 13 10.09 10.21 -11.03
N TRP A 14 9.58 9.02 -11.37
CA TRP A 14 8.14 8.78 -11.47
C TRP A 14 7.42 8.89 -10.12
N ARG A 15 8.14 8.81 -8.99
CA ARG A 15 7.60 8.96 -7.63
C ARG A 15 7.44 10.43 -7.23
N PHE A 16 7.74 11.36 -8.13
CA PHE A 16 7.51 12.78 -7.94
C PHE A 16 6.01 13.13 -7.95
N HIS A 17 5.55 13.99 -7.05
CA HIS A 17 4.17 14.52 -7.05
C HIS A 17 4.04 15.68 -8.04
N ALA A 18 3.65 15.37 -9.28
CA ALA A 18 3.36 16.36 -10.30
C ALA A 18 1.87 16.71 -10.30
N ILE A 19 1.54 18.01 -10.36
CA ILE A 19 0.18 18.46 -10.67
C ILE A 19 0.01 18.34 -12.19
N ASP A 20 -1.11 17.78 -12.62
CA ASP A 20 -1.40 17.60 -14.05
C ASP A 20 -1.55 18.94 -14.79
N ALA A 21 -1.60 18.84 -16.12
CA ALA A 21 -1.64 19.97 -17.04
C ALA A 21 -3.05 20.60 -17.21
N THR A 22 -4.02 20.35 -16.32
CA THR A 22 -5.43 20.76 -16.52
C THR A 22 -5.73 22.23 -16.22
N GLY A 23 -4.72 23.10 -16.01
CA GLY A 23 -5.00 24.54 -16.06
C GLY A 23 -3.88 25.54 -15.78
N THR A 24 -2.72 25.15 -15.23
CA THR A 24 -1.72 26.13 -14.74
C THR A 24 -0.29 25.93 -15.27
N GLY A 25 -0.06 24.93 -16.13
CA GLY A 25 1.28 24.55 -16.57
C GLY A 25 1.86 23.39 -15.75
N LEU A 26 3.09 22.98 -16.08
CA LEU A 26 3.75 21.85 -15.43
C LEU A 26 4.29 22.31 -14.08
N GLY A 27 3.53 22.07 -13.01
CA GLY A 27 3.89 22.43 -11.65
C GLY A 27 4.61 21.28 -10.95
N ILE A 28 5.91 21.44 -10.72
CA ILE A 28 6.64 20.70 -9.70
C ILE A 28 6.18 21.27 -8.36
N LEU A 29 5.42 20.50 -7.58
CA LEU A 29 5.22 20.83 -6.17
C LEU A 29 6.58 20.65 -5.49
N ALA A 30 7.17 21.75 -5.05
CA ALA A 30 8.40 21.72 -4.26
C ALA A 30 8.07 22.14 -2.83
N THR A 31 8.69 21.47 -1.86
CA THR A 31 8.75 21.98 -0.48
C THR A 31 10.11 22.61 -0.23
N THR A 32 10.18 23.52 0.73
CA THR A 32 11.43 24.06 1.25
C THR A 32 11.45 23.89 2.76
N GLU A 33 12.39 23.10 3.24
CA GLU A 33 12.59 22.84 4.66
C GLU A 33 13.80 23.61 5.18
N MET A 34 13.77 24.03 6.45
CA MET A 34 14.90 24.65 7.14
C MET A 34 15.62 23.60 8.00
N LEU A 35 16.78 23.12 7.56
CA LEU A 35 17.62 22.18 8.32
C LEU A 35 18.99 22.80 8.62
N ALA A 36 19.38 22.82 9.89
CA ALA A 36 20.68 23.34 10.33
C ALA A 36 21.02 24.74 9.74
N LYS A 37 20.03 25.64 9.74
CA LYS A 37 20.11 27.01 9.17
C LYS A 37 20.32 27.07 7.65
N ARG A 38 20.03 25.99 6.92
CA ARG A 38 20.04 25.95 5.45
C ARG A 38 18.62 25.69 4.94
N HIS A 39 18.25 26.40 3.89
CA HIS A 39 17.04 26.09 3.12
C HIS A 39 17.36 24.95 2.16
N LEU A 40 16.61 23.86 2.25
CA LEU A 40 16.68 22.74 1.33
C LEU A 40 15.37 22.65 0.56
N SER A 41 15.43 22.86 -0.75
CA SER A 41 14.27 22.75 -1.63
C SER A 41 14.33 21.45 -2.41
N PHE A 42 13.23 20.70 -2.42
CA PHE A 42 13.13 19.46 -3.17
C PHE A 42 11.70 19.20 -3.62
N GLY A 43 11.59 18.33 -4.61
CA GLY A 43 10.31 17.83 -5.11
C GLY A 43 9.48 17.15 -4.05
N LEU A 44 8.22 17.54 -3.91
CA LEU A 44 7.28 16.85 -3.04
C LEU A 44 7.10 15.42 -3.59
N PRO A 45 7.40 14.37 -2.79
CA PRO A 45 7.21 13.01 -3.25
C PRO A 45 5.73 12.63 -3.23
N SER A 46 5.33 11.73 -4.13
CA SER A 46 4.03 11.06 -4.05
C SER A 46 4.12 9.91 -3.06
N ALA A 47 3.39 10.02 -1.94
CA ALA A 47 3.42 8.99 -0.91
C ALA A 47 2.94 7.62 -1.43
N PRO A 48 1.82 7.50 -2.18
CA PRO A 48 1.41 6.23 -2.79
C PRO A 48 2.51 5.61 -3.66
N ALA A 49 3.20 6.44 -4.46
CA ALA A 49 4.26 5.97 -5.36
C ALA A 49 5.47 5.44 -4.60
N LEU A 50 5.92 6.17 -3.58
CA LEU A 50 7.02 5.73 -2.71
C LEU A 50 6.69 4.40 -2.02
N TYR A 51 5.50 4.28 -1.42
CA TYR A 51 5.11 3.06 -0.72
C TYR A 51 4.90 1.88 -1.66
N LEU A 52 4.32 2.10 -2.85
CA LEU A 52 4.16 1.04 -3.82
C LEU A 52 5.51 0.57 -4.37
N SER A 53 6.47 1.48 -4.58
CA SER A 53 7.85 1.14 -4.93
C SER A 53 8.52 0.27 -3.86
N LEU A 54 8.37 0.64 -2.57
CA LEU A 54 8.88 -0.16 -1.46
C LEU A 54 8.25 -1.55 -1.42
N ALA A 55 6.94 -1.65 -1.61
CA ALA A 55 6.22 -2.93 -1.66
C ALA A 55 6.74 -3.82 -2.80
N ARG A 56 6.89 -3.29 -4.02
CA ARG A 56 7.41 -4.04 -5.17
C ARG A 56 8.85 -4.49 -4.98
N ASN A 57 9.70 -3.64 -4.41
CA ASN A 57 11.08 -4.00 -4.09
C ASN A 57 11.16 -5.11 -3.03
N ALA A 58 10.30 -5.05 -2.01
CA ALA A 58 10.21 -6.10 -0.99
C ALA A 58 9.73 -7.42 -1.62
N HIS A 59 8.68 -7.37 -2.46
CA HIS A 59 8.18 -8.51 -3.21
C HIS A 59 9.28 -9.17 -4.05
N ALA A 60 9.94 -8.40 -4.91
CA ALA A 60 10.98 -8.89 -5.82
C ALA A 60 12.14 -9.58 -5.07
N ARG A 61 12.57 -9.01 -3.95
CA ARG A 61 13.61 -9.62 -3.09
C ARG A 61 13.09 -10.87 -2.39
N ARG A 62 11.84 -10.88 -1.95
CA ARG A 62 11.24 -12.00 -1.24
C ARG A 62 11.08 -13.22 -2.13
N VAL A 63 10.58 -13.06 -3.35
CA VAL A 63 10.37 -14.18 -4.29
C VAL A 63 11.69 -14.73 -4.84
N ALA A 64 12.78 -13.98 -4.73
CA ALA A 64 14.13 -14.46 -5.02
C ALA A 64 14.69 -15.38 -3.92
N ILE A 65 14.07 -15.42 -2.74
CA ILE A 65 14.46 -16.34 -1.65
C ILE A 65 13.75 -17.69 -1.87
N ASP A 66 14.54 -18.73 -2.06
CA ASP A 66 14.05 -20.11 -2.04
C ASP A 66 13.89 -20.59 -0.59
N VAL A 67 12.74 -20.25 0.01
CA VAL A 67 12.43 -20.60 1.40
C VAL A 67 12.22 -22.11 1.59
N ASP A 68 11.92 -22.86 0.54
CA ASP A 68 11.70 -24.32 0.64
C ASP A 68 13.01 -25.06 0.90
N MET A 69 14.13 -24.54 0.38
CA MET A 69 15.47 -25.07 0.66
C MET A 69 15.85 -25.04 2.13
N CYS A 70 15.18 -24.21 2.95
CA CYS A 70 15.35 -24.21 4.40
C CYS A 70 14.83 -25.51 5.05
N PHE A 71 14.05 -26.34 4.35
CA PHE A 71 13.37 -27.51 4.91
C PHE A 71 13.72 -28.83 4.19
N VAL A 72 14.83 -28.89 3.45
CA VAL A 72 15.24 -30.09 2.68
C VAL A 72 16.14 -31.03 3.50
N SER A 73 16.88 -30.51 4.48
CA SER A 73 17.82 -31.28 5.31
C SER A 73 17.15 -31.83 6.57
N HIS A 74 17.15 -33.16 6.74
CA HIS A 74 16.75 -33.90 7.97
C HIS A 74 15.24 -34.03 8.26
N PRO A 75 14.53 -34.97 7.59
CA PRO A 75 13.22 -35.42 8.05
C PRO A 75 13.39 -36.10 9.42
N LYS A 76 13.13 -35.36 10.50
CA LYS A 76 13.08 -35.90 11.86
C LYS A 76 11.63 -36.25 12.22
N PRO A 77 11.40 -37.14 13.19
CA PRO A 77 10.05 -37.49 13.67
C PRO A 77 9.22 -36.29 14.15
N GLN A 78 9.87 -35.15 14.45
CA GLN A 78 9.31 -33.94 15.01
C GLN A 78 9.19 -32.78 13.98
N GLY A 79 9.39 -33.06 12.69
CA GLY A 79 9.39 -32.07 11.60
C GLY A 79 10.79 -31.71 11.08
N THR A 80 10.85 -31.02 9.94
CA THR A 80 12.10 -30.54 9.35
C THR A 80 12.43 -29.13 9.85
N TRP A 81 13.70 -28.90 10.19
CA TRP A 81 14.18 -27.65 10.77
C TRP A 81 15.25 -27.04 9.87
N PRO A 82 15.24 -25.71 9.66
CA PRO A 82 16.37 -25.03 9.02
C PRO A 82 17.64 -25.19 9.86
N GLU A 83 18.75 -25.53 9.18
CA GLU A 83 20.08 -25.47 9.80
C GLU A 83 20.47 -24.02 10.16
N ASP A 84 19.99 -23.08 9.35
CA ASP A 84 20.18 -21.65 9.51
C ASP A 84 18.85 -20.90 9.30
N HIS A 85 18.50 -20.04 10.26
CA HIS A 85 17.25 -19.31 10.25
C HIS A 85 17.33 -17.97 9.51
N ARG A 86 18.53 -17.51 9.13
CA ARG A 86 18.72 -16.20 8.47
C ARG A 86 17.86 -16.06 7.22
N VAL A 87 17.91 -17.04 6.32
CA VAL A 87 17.15 -17.03 5.07
C VAL A 87 15.64 -17.00 5.32
N LEU A 88 15.18 -17.79 6.30
CA LEU A 88 13.76 -17.85 6.68
C LEU A 88 13.30 -16.52 7.31
N PHE A 89 14.13 -15.90 8.14
CA PHE A 89 13.80 -14.62 8.77
C PHE A 89 13.84 -13.46 7.77
N ASP A 90 14.83 -13.42 6.86
CA ASP A 90 14.87 -12.46 5.75
C ASP A 90 13.60 -12.56 4.88
N PHE A 91 13.12 -13.78 4.61
CA PHE A 91 11.85 -14.00 3.91
C PHE A 91 10.67 -13.38 4.68
N PHE A 92 10.56 -13.63 5.99
CA PHE A 92 9.48 -13.06 6.80
C PHE A 92 9.55 -11.54 6.91
N GLU A 93 10.73 -10.97 7.06
CA GLU A 93 10.93 -9.52 7.11
C GLU A 93 10.49 -8.85 5.82
N LEU A 94 10.88 -9.41 4.66
CA LEU A 94 10.47 -8.90 3.36
C LEU A 94 8.96 -9.08 3.12
N PHE A 95 8.36 -10.18 3.60
CA PHE A 95 6.91 -10.39 3.52
C PHE A 95 6.16 -9.34 4.33
N ILE A 96 6.59 -9.09 5.56
CA ILE A 96 6.04 -8.07 6.44
C ILE A 96 6.17 -6.69 5.77
N ALA A 97 7.33 -6.34 5.24
CA ALA A 97 7.57 -5.08 4.56
C ALA A 97 6.62 -4.90 3.36
N GLU A 98 6.50 -5.91 2.50
CA GLU A 98 5.60 -5.88 1.35
C GLU A 98 4.15 -5.65 1.77
N VAL A 99 3.65 -6.40 2.75
CA VAL A 99 2.27 -6.27 3.26
C VAL A 99 2.01 -4.88 3.81
N ILE A 100 2.91 -4.38 4.66
CA ILE A 100 2.78 -3.06 5.29
C ILE A 100 2.78 -1.96 4.22
N PHE A 101 3.79 -1.93 3.34
CA PHE A 101 3.88 -0.87 2.34
C PHE A 101 2.79 -0.96 1.26
N SER A 102 2.30 -2.15 0.93
CA SER A 102 1.14 -2.32 0.04
C SER A 102 -0.11 -1.69 0.65
N PHE A 103 -0.38 -1.96 1.93
CA PHE A 103 -1.52 -1.37 2.61
C PHE A 103 -1.38 0.15 2.79
N THR A 104 -0.18 0.62 3.15
CA THR A 104 0.11 2.05 3.33
C THR A 104 0.00 2.82 2.01
N ALA A 105 0.37 2.21 0.87
CA ALA A 105 0.17 2.82 -0.45
C ALA A 105 -1.31 3.09 -0.74
N ILE A 106 -2.19 2.12 -0.42
CA ILE A 106 -3.64 2.27 -0.58
C ILE A 106 -4.17 3.37 0.34
N GLU A 107 -3.72 3.41 1.60
CA GLU A 107 -4.15 4.41 2.58
C GLU A 107 -3.73 5.82 2.17
N ALA A 108 -2.48 6.00 1.75
CA ALA A 108 -1.99 7.26 1.22
C ALA A 108 -2.79 7.68 -0.01
N PHE A 109 -3.06 6.75 -0.93
CA PHE A 109 -3.86 7.04 -2.13
C PHE A 109 -5.26 7.51 -1.77
N ALA A 110 -5.91 6.83 -0.82
CA ALA A 110 -7.25 7.18 -0.38
C ALA A 110 -7.29 8.56 0.26
N ASN A 111 -6.34 8.89 1.14
CA ASN A 111 -6.27 10.19 1.79
C ASN A 111 -5.97 11.32 0.79
N GLU A 112 -4.97 11.14 -0.08
CA GLU A 112 -4.62 12.12 -1.11
C GLU A 112 -5.77 12.37 -2.10
N SER A 113 -6.62 11.36 -2.33
CA SER A 113 -7.72 11.46 -3.29
C SER A 113 -8.96 12.16 -2.74
N ILE A 114 -9.02 12.55 -1.47
CA ILE A 114 -10.19 13.27 -0.94
C ILE A 114 -10.10 14.76 -1.32
N PRO A 115 -11.08 15.33 -2.04
CA PRO A 115 -11.08 16.76 -2.37
C PRO A 115 -11.10 17.63 -1.11
N ALA A 116 -10.38 18.75 -1.14
CA ALA A 116 -10.22 19.64 0.03
C ALA A 116 -11.56 20.10 0.65
N ASN A 117 -12.54 20.39 -0.20
CA ASN A 117 -13.86 20.90 0.21
C ASN A 117 -14.94 19.81 0.33
N PHE A 118 -14.55 18.53 0.25
CA PHE A 118 -15.52 17.44 0.36
C PHE A 118 -16.01 17.28 1.81
N ILE A 119 -17.33 17.20 1.97
CA ILE A 119 -18.00 16.92 3.24
C ILE A 119 -18.67 15.57 3.16
N TYR A 120 -18.32 14.68 4.09
CA TYR A 120 -18.89 13.34 4.17
C TYR A 120 -19.98 13.29 5.25
N LEU A 121 -21.19 12.89 4.85
CA LEU A 121 -22.29 12.65 5.79
C LEU A 121 -22.15 11.25 6.38
N TRP A 122 -21.50 11.16 7.54
CA TRP A 122 -21.36 9.91 8.28
C TRP A 122 -22.60 9.66 9.12
N LYS A 123 -23.30 8.55 8.83
CA LYS A 123 -24.47 8.13 9.59
C LYS A 123 -24.11 6.94 10.46
N ASN A 124 -24.31 7.07 11.77
CA ASN A 124 -24.38 5.94 12.68
C ASN A 124 -25.84 5.77 13.16
N ALA A 125 -26.13 4.74 13.97
CA ALA A 125 -27.50 4.46 14.42
C ALA A 125 -28.14 5.55 15.30
N LYS A 126 -27.35 6.49 15.84
CA LYS A 126 -27.78 7.50 16.81
C LYS A 126 -27.70 8.94 16.28
N GLU A 127 -26.86 9.20 15.29
CA GLU A 127 -26.57 10.56 14.82
C GLU A 127 -26.06 10.57 13.38
N VAL A 128 -26.27 11.71 12.73
CA VAL A 128 -25.66 12.06 11.45
C VAL A 128 -24.62 13.14 11.73
N LYS A 129 -23.37 12.87 11.38
CA LYS A 129 -22.27 13.83 11.48
C LYS A 129 -21.80 14.26 10.11
N GLN A 130 -21.49 15.55 9.98
CA GLN A 130 -20.76 16.06 8.83
C GLN A 130 -19.27 15.98 9.16
N LEU A 131 -18.51 15.27 8.35
CA LEU A 131 -17.07 15.11 8.51
C LEU A 131 -16.36 15.92 7.42
N SER A 132 -15.44 16.78 7.85
CA SER A 132 -14.53 17.48 6.94
C SER A 132 -13.48 16.52 6.37
N ARG A 133 -12.72 16.94 5.36
CA ARG A 133 -11.57 16.17 4.86
C ARG A 133 -10.63 15.73 5.99
N ALA A 134 -10.27 16.64 6.90
CA ALA A 134 -9.37 16.32 8.02
C ALA A 134 -9.98 15.26 8.97
N ASP A 135 -11.29 15.33 9.21
CA ASP A 135 -11.99 14.32 10.02
C ASP A 135 -12.05 12.97 9.31
N ILE A 136 -12.26 12.97 7.99
CA ILE A 136 -12.27 11.74 7.19
C ILE A 136 -10.89 11.09 7.24
N GLU A 137 -9.83 11.83 6.99
CA GLU A 137 -8.44 11.35 7.01
C GLU A 137 -8.11 10.69 8.36
N ARG A 138 -8.56 11.27 9.48
CA ARG A 138 -8.23 10.83 10.84
C ARG A 138 -9.13 9.72 11.40
N PHE A 139 -10.44 9.77 11.13
CA PHE A 139 -11.41 8.96 11.87
C PHE A 139 -12.15 7.92 11.01
N VAL A 140 -12.19 8.09 9.69
CA VAL A 140 -12.89 7.15 8.82
C VAL A 140 -11.95 6.00 8.46
N GLN A 141 -12.42 4.77 8.63
CA GLN A 141 -11.64 3.58 8.30
C GLN A 141 -11.38 3.48 6.80
N LEU A 142 -10.24 2.90 6.42
CA LEU A 142 -9.85 2.76 5.01
C LEU A 142 -10.91 2.03 4.16
N ASP A 143 -11.52 0.96 4.70
CA ASP A 143 -12.60 0.24 4.02
C ASP A 143 -13.75 1.19 3.61
N GLU A 144 -14.15 2.08 4.51
CA GLU A 144 -15.23 3.04 4.26
C GLU A 144 -14.77 4.15 3.30
N LYS A 145 -13.52 4.61 3.43
CA LYS A 145 -12.91 5.57 2.51
C LYS A 145 -13.00 5.06 1.07
N LEU A 146 -12.53 3.84 0.85
CA LEU A 146 -12.49 3.21 -0.47
C LEU A 146 -13.90 2.87 -0.97
N LYS A 147 -14.75 2.29 -0.12
CA LYS A 147 -16.07 1.78 -0.54
C LYS A 147 -17.10 2.88 -0.78
N ARG A 148 -17.03 3.99 -0.05
CA ARG A 148 -18.08 5.03 -0.03
C ARG A 148 -17.56 6.44 -0.21
N VAL A 149 -16.54 6.85 0.56
CA VAL A 149 -16.05 8.24 0.53
C VAL A 149 -15.55 8.60 -0.88
N LEU A 150 -14.61 7.85 -1.44
CA LEU A 150 -14.06 8.15 -2.78
C LEU A 150 -15.13 8.05 -3.88
N PRO A 151 -15.97 6.98 -3.93
CA PRO A 151 -17.11 6.92 -4.84
C PRO A 151 -18.03 8.14 -4.79
N MET A 152 -18.38 8.60 -3.58
CA MET A 152 -19.26 9.77 -3.42
C MET A 152 -18.55 11.09 -3.76
N ALA A 153 -17.30 11.25 -3.35
CA ALA A 153 -16.52 12.46 -3.58
C ALA A 153 -16.27 12.74 -5.06
N HIS A 154 -16.16 11.69 -5.87
CA HIS A 154 -15.82 11.77 -7.29
C HIS A 154 -16.93 11.31 -8.23
N ASN A 155 -18.09 10.94 -7.69
CA ASN A 155 -19.21 10.38 -8.45
C ASN A 155 -18.79 9.17 -9.33
N ILE A 156 -18.04 8.24 -8.74
CA ILE A 156 -17.54 7.03 -9.40
C ILE A 156 -18.09 5.76 -8.74
N LYS A 157 -17.97 4.63 -9.43
CA LYS A 157 -18.42 3.33 -8.90
C LYS A 157 -17.52 2.88 -7.74
N SER A 158 -18.13 2.25 -6.75
CA SER A 158 -17.40 1.57 -5.67
C SER A 158 -16.68 0.34 -6.22
N PRO A 159 -15.43 0.06 -5.80
CA PRO A 159 -14.77 -1.19 -6.15
C PRO A 159 -15.29 -2.37 -5.31
N ALA A 160 -16.14 -2.15 -4.30
CA ALA A 160 -16.62 -3.22 -3.45
C ALA A 160 -17.34 -4.31 -4.24
N GLY A 161 -16.99 -5.57 -3.96
CA GLY A 161 -17.49 -6.74 -4.68
C GLY A 161 -16.67 -7.13 -5.92
N THR A 162 -15.66 -6.35 -6.30
CA THR A 162 -14.72 -6.74 -7.37
C THR A 162 -13.63 -7.69 -6.85
N LYS A 163 -12.91 -8.35 -7.78
CA LYS A 163 -11.73 -9.16 -7.45
C LYS A 163 -10.63 -8.34 -6.75
N ALA A 164 -10.42 -7.10 -7.19
CA ALA A 164 -9.43 -6.22 -6.57
C ALA A 164 -9.80 -5.88 -5.11
N TRP A 165 -11.10 -5.69 -4.84
CA TRP A 165 -11.60 -5.51 -3.48
C TRP A 165 -11.40 -6.74 -2.60
N GLN A 166 -11.61 -7.94 -3.14
CA GLN A 166 -11.39 -9.17 -2.39
C GLN A 166 -9.91 -9.33 -2.00
N GLY A 167 -8.99 -9.08 -2.94
CA GLY A 167 -7.55 -9.08 -2.65
C GLY A 167 -7.18 -8.04 -1.59
N PHE A 168 -7.80 -6.86 -1.62
CA PHE A 168 -7.62 -5.86 -0.55
C PHE A 168 -8.07 -6.37 0.83
N LYS A 169 -9.20 -7.07 0.91
CA LYS A 169 -9.68 -7.64 2.19
C LYS A 169 -8.72 -8.70 2.73
N GLU A 170 -8.12 -9.50 1.86
CA GLU A 170 -7.09 -10.48 2.23
C GLU A 170 -5.82 -9.78 2.72
N LEU A 171 -5.30 -8.80 1.96
CA LEU A 171 -4.17 -7.96 2.37
C LEU A 171 -4.39 -7.31 3.73
N LYS A 172 -5.57 -6.70 3.93
CA LYS A 172 -5.96 -6.10 5.21
C LYS A 172 -5.91 -7.11 6.35
N THR A 173 -6.44 -8.31 6.13
CA THR A 173 -6.48 -9.36 7.16
C THR A 173 -5.07 -9.76 7.62
N ILE A 174 -4.15 -9.90 6.67
CA ILE A 174 -2.74 -10.23 6.97
C ILE A 174 -2.05 -9.06 7.65
N ARG A 175 -2.20 -7.85 7.13
CA ARG A 175 -1.67 -6.62 7.74
C ARG A 175 -2.14 -6.45 9.18
N ASP A 176 -3.44 -6.63 9.45
CA ASP A 176 -3.99 -6.53 10.80
C ASP A 176 -3.37 -7.59 11.73
N ARG A 177 -3.10 -8.80 11.23
CA ARG A 177 -2.42 -9.87 11.99
C ARG A 177 -0.93 -9.59 12.20
N VAL A 178 -0.24 -8.97 11.24
CA VAL A 178 1.17 -8.53 11.36
C VAL A 178 1.30 -7.47 12.46
N ILE A 179 0.42 -6.47 12.47
CA ILE A 179 0.47 -5.38 13.47
C ILE A 179 -0.04 -5.83 14.83
N HIS A 180 -1.09 -6.66 14.86
CA HIS A 180 -1.74 -7.14 16.07
C HIS A 180 -1.59 -8.65 16.20
N MET A 181 -0.34 -9.13 16.24
CA MET A 181 -0.03 -10.55 16.42
C MET A 181 -0.81 -11.14 17.59
N LYS A 182 -1.35 -12.34 17.40
CA LYS A 182 -2.08 -13.05 18.46
C LYS A 182 -1.12 -13.92 19.27
N SER A 183 -1.59 -14.42 20.40
CA SER A 183 -0.78 -15.31 21.25
C SER A 183 -0.33 -16.59 20.55
N VAL A 184 -1.09 -17.05 19.54
CA VAL A 184 -0.73 -18.20 18.69
C VAL A 184 0.47 -17.91 17.80
N ASP A 185 0.74 -16.65 17.47
CA ASP A 185 1.86 -16.25 16.59
C ASP A 185 3.18 -16.08 17.38
N ARG A 186 3.11 -16.09 18.71
CA ARG A 186 4.23 -15.79 19.63
C ARG A 186 4.62 -16.95 20.55
N ARG A 187 3.98 -18.11 20.43
CA ARG A 187 4.26 -19.29 21.24
C ARG A 187 4.34 -20.50 20.34
N ALA A 188 5.05 -21.53 20.78
CA ALA A 188 4.99 -22.82 20.12
C ALA A 188 3.52 -23.30 20.10
N SER A 189 3.01 -23.56 18.91
CA SER A 189 1.70 -24.16 18.66
C SER A 189 1.89 -25.30 17.67
N GLY A 190 1.11 -26.38 17.80
CA GLY A 190 1.18 -27.49 16.86
C GLY A 190 0.56 -27.15 15.51
N PRO A 191 0.66 -28.07 14.53
CA PRO A 191 0.16 -27.89 13.17
C PRO A 191 -1.36 -27.68 13.08
N GLU A 192 -2.11 -28.02 14.13
CA GLU A 192 -3.55 -27.78 14.26
C GLU A 192 -3.93 -26.29 14.32
N HIS A 193 -2.97 -25.40 14.53
CA HIS A 193 -3.18 -23.96 14.61
C HIS A 193 -2.34 -23.22 13.57
N GLN A 194 -2.99 -22.64 12.55
CA GLN A 194 -2.30 -21.82 11.57
C GLN A 194 -1.73 -20.55 12.24
N THR A 195 -0.41 -20.41 12.25
CA THR A 195 0.30 -19.19 12.69
C THR A 195 0.43 -18.18 11.55
N LEU A 196 0.78 -16.94 11.86
CA LEU A 196 1.10 -15.93 10.84
C LEU A 196 2.30 -16.39 9.98
N TRP A 197 3.29 -17.01 10.62
CA TRP A 197 4.47 -17.55 9.95
C TRP A 197 4.13 -18.67 8.97
N GLY A 198 3.26 -19.60 9.37
CA GLY A 198 2.75 -20.66 8.49
C GLY A 198 1.95 -20.08 7.32
N LEU A 199 1.08 -19.10 7.58
CA LEU A 199 0.34 -18.39 6.54
C LEU A 199 1.28 -17.69 5.52
N MET A 200 2.37 -17.09 5.98
CA MET A 200 3.37 -16.46 5.09
C MET A 200 4.06 -17.48 4.20
N LEU A 201 4.38 -18.67 4.73
CA LEU A 201 4.96 -19.76 3.94
C LEU A 201 3.96 -20.32 2.91
N GLU A 202 2.70 -20.48 3.30
CA GLU A 202 1.62 -20.89 2.39
C GLU A 202 1.41 -19.87 1.25
N GLN A 203 1.54 -18.59 1.57
CA GLN A 203 1.34 -17.48 0.63
C GLN A 203 2.65 -16.95 0.01
N LYS A 204 3.72 -17.75 0.01
CA LYS A 204 5.04 -17.33 -0.51
C LYS A 204 5.04 -16.85 -1.96
N GLN A 205 4.04 -17.20 -2.76
CA GLN A 205 3.90 -16.73 -4.16
C GLN A 205 2.92 -15.56 -4.34
N GLN A 206 2.24 -15.13 -3.27
CA GLN A 206 1.27 -14.04 -3.35
C GLN A 206 2.00 -12.72 -3.58
N ASP A 207 1.49 -11.90 -4.51
CA ASP A 207 1.98 -10.55 -4.76
C ASP A 207 1.01 -9.52 -4.19
N PHE A 208 1.34 -8.97 -3.02
CA PHE A 208 0.53 -7.96 -2.35
C PHE A 208 0.73 -6.56 -2.92
N ALA A 209 1.90 -6.30 -3.51
CA ALA A 209 2.16 -5.05 -4.20
C ALA A 209 1.25 -4.91 -5.42
N GLU A 210 1.05 -5.99 -6.18
CA GLU A 210 0.12 -6.05 -7.29
C GLU A 210 -1.35 -5.98 -6.83
N VAL A 211 -1.70 -6.57 -5.68
CA VAL A 211 -3.03 -6.40 -5.08
C VAL A 211 -3.32 -4.92 -4.81
N ALA A 212 -2.37 -4.19 -4.20
CA ALA A 212 -2.51 -2.75 -3.96
C ALA A 212 -2.61 -1.96 -5.26
N TYR A 213 -1.74 -2.25 -6.23
CA TYR A 213 -1.75 -1.61 -7.54
C TYR A 213 -3.11 -1.79 -8.25
N ARG A 214 -3.64 -3.01 -8.30
CA ARG A 214 -4.94 -3.30 -8.94
C ARG A 214 -6.11 -2.63 -8.23
N LEU A 215 -6.09 -2.56 -6.90
CA LEU A 215 -7.14 -1.87 -6.15
C LEU A 215 -7.16 -0.38 -6.47
N ILE A 216 -5.98 0.26 -6.47
CA ILE A 216 -5.83 1.66 -6.85
C ILE A 216 -6.31 1.86 -8.30
N GLY A 217 -5.93 0.96 -9.21
CA GLY A 217 -6.41 0.92 -10.59
C GLY A 217 -7.92 0.75 -10.76
N GLY A 218 -8.60 0.25 -9.73
CA GLY A 218 -10.07 0.18 -9.66
C GLY A 218 -10.76 1.55 -9.66
N TYR A 219 -10.00 2.65 -9.59
CA TYR A 219 -10.49 4.03 -9.69
C TYR A 219 -9.93 4.75 -10.93
N PRO A 220 -10.33 4.39 -12.18
CA PRO A 220 -9.74 4.92 -13.40
C PRO A 220 -9.66 6.44 -13.48
N ALA A 221 -10.72 7.13 -13.04
CA ALA A 221 -10.79 8.59 -13.03
C ALA A 221 -9.76 9.24 -12.09
N LEU A 222 -9.33 8.54 -11.03
CA LEU A 222 -8.37 9.06 -10.04
C LEU A 222 -6.92 8.71 -10.36
N VAL A 223 -6.70 7.69 -11.19
CA VAL A 223 -5.36 7.24 -11.57
C VAL A 223 -4.93 7.73 -12.95
N GLY A 224 -5.87 8.05 -13.84
CA GLY A 224 -5.56 8.47 -15.21
C GLY A 224 -4.66 9.72 -15.27
N GLU A 225 -4.81 10.62 -14.31
CA GLU A 225 -4.03 11.85 -14.19
C GLU A 225 -2.70 11.63 -13.42
N ARG A 226 -2.56 10.50 -12.70
CA ARG A 226 -1.39 10.21 -11.86
C ARG A 226 -0.26 9.58 -12.68
N ARG A 227 0.80 10.36 -12.92
CA ARG A 227 2.01 9.89 -13.62
C ARG A 227 2.59 8.61 -13.00
N TRP A 228 2.75 8.61 -11.68
CA TRP A 228 3.36 7.49 -10.97
C TRP A 228 2.63 6.17 -11.19
N TYR A 229 1.32 6.18 -11.41
CA TYR A 229 0.56 4.96 -11.63
C TYR A 229 0.89 4.32 -12.99
N ARG A 230 1.07 5.15 -14.04
CA ARG A 230 1.45 4.69 -15.39
C ARG A 230 2.90 4.23 -15.48
N SER A 231 3.78 4.88 -14.72
CA SER A 231 5.22 4.66 -14.75
C SER A 231 5.71 3.70 -13.66
N CYS A 232 4.80 3.21 -12.79
CA CYS A 232 5.16 2.25 -11.76
C CYS A 232 5.61 0.94 -12.44
N PRO A 233 6.88 0.54 -12.31
CA PRO A 233 7.44 -0.63 -12.99
C PRO A 233 6.92 -1.94 -12.41
#